data_AF-A0A9W9MKB6-F1
#
_entry.id   AF-A0A9W9MKB6-F1
#
_cell.length_a   1.000
_cell.length_b   1.000
_cell.length_c   1.000
_cell.angle_alpha   90.00
_cell.angle_beta   90.00
_cell.angle_gamma   90.00
#
_symmetry.space_group_name_H-M   'P 1'
#
loop_
_entity.id
_entity.type
_entity.pdbx_description
1 polymer ?
#
loop_
_entity_poly.entity_id
_entity_poly.type
_entity_poly.pdbx_seq_one_letter_code
_entity_poly.pdbx_strand_id
1 'polypeptide(L)'
;MSQLSLFSDAYPSSLYEGDTIDGLSFPNDQFHNPDLSGSQQTSDSVSNPGFLTPIPPPSVPPSLERVGPSRSIEFVLYSDMSKDEFVAWWLETKFGRKKRLHWSGNRTAACWQHFDQVANAKTGKPGAKCRQCHKVLDHPANGRYGTTALHRHLARPTCRKSTRQKTNIKGLLINTAQNAPATPTPFTQEA
;
A
#
# COMPACT_ATOMS: atom_id res chain seq x y z
N MET A 1 -10.63 -56.40 17.06
CA MET A 1 -11.59 -56.01 18.12
C MET A 1 -10.93 -56.25 19.46
N SER A 2 -11.17 -55.33 20.41
CA SER A 2 -10.68 -55.32 21.81
C SER A 2 -9.20 -54.89 21.94
N GLN A 3 -8.83 -53.91 22.76
CA GLN A 3 -9.37 -53.61 24.10
C GLN A 3 -9.52 -52.11 24.39
N LEU A 4 -10.56 -51.81 25.16
CA LEU A 4 -10.78 -50.57 25.90
C LEU A 4 -9.77 -50.49 27.05
N SER A 5 -9.21 -49.31 27.31
CA SER A 5 -8.73 -48.98 28.65
C SER A 5 -9.06 -47.52 28.92
N LEU A 6 -10.13 -47.38 29.68
CA LEU A 6 -10.68 -46.17 30.23
C LEU A 6 -9.91 -45.88 31.52
N PHE A 7 -9.23 -44.73 31.60
CA PHE A 7 -8.89 -44.14 32.89
C PHE A 7 -9.38 -42.69 32.88
N SER A 8 -10.56 -42.51 33.48
CA SER A 8 -10.95 -41.27 34.11
C SER A 8 -10.01 -41.03 35.30
N ASP A 9 -9.57 -39.79 35.52
CA ASP A 9 -9.95 -39.11 36.75
C ASP A 9 -9.66 -37.61 36.73
N ALA A 10 -10.60 -36.91 37.33
CA ALA A 10 -10.65 -35.48 37.53
C ALA A 10 -9.64 -35.02 38.60
N TYR A 11 -9.08 -33.83 38.41
CA TYR A 11 -8.44 -33.09 39.49
C TYR A 11 -8.86 -31.61 39.40
N PRO A 12 -9.78 -31.14 40.23
CA PRO A 12 -9.90 -29.72 40.54
C PRO A 12 -9.24 -29.41 41.90
N SER A 13 -8.78 -28.16 41.98
CA SER A 13 -8.47 -27.38 43.19
C SER A 13 -7.07 -27.47 43.80
N SER A 14 -6.37 -26.33 43.74
CA SER A 14 -5.63 -25.82 44.90
C SER A 14 -6.23 -24.48 45.31
N LEU A 15 -6.96 -24.52 46.42
CA LEU A 15 -7.29 -23.41 47.32
C LEU A 15 -6.02 -22.63 47.69
N TYR A 16 -6.05 -21.32 47.55
CA TYR A 16 -5.24 -20.45 48.40
C TYR A 16 -6.21 -19.67 49.30
N GLU A 17 -6.43 -20.21 50.48
CA GLU A 17 -7.01 -19.51 51.62
C GLU A 17 -5.84 -19.15 52.54
N GLY A 18 -5.68 -17.86 52.80
CA GLY A 18 -4.46 -17.32 53.38
C GLY A 18 -4.62 -15.87 53.84
N ASP A 19 -5.56 -15.71 54.77
CA ASP A 19 -5.51 -14.85 55.95
C ASP A 19 -5.58 -13.31 55.83
N THR A 20 -6.38 -12.81 56.76
CA THR A 20 -6.79 -11.45 57.09
C THR A 20 -5.65 -10.46 57.32
N ILE A 21 -5.73 -9.30 56.67
CA ILE A 21 -5.20 -8.04 57.20
C ILE A 21 -6.29 -6.98 57.21
N ASP A 22 -6.74 -6.67 58.42
CA ASP A 22 -7.48 -5.48 58.80
C ASP A 22 -6.79 -4.20 58.31
N GLY A 23 -7.62 -3.21 57.97
CA GLY A 23 -7.21 -1.80 58.04
C GLY A 23 -6.92 -1.11 56.71
N LEU A 24 -7.94 -0.94 55.87
CA LEU A 24 -7.99 0.20 54.94
C LEU A 24 -9.17 1.09 55.33
N SER A 25 -8.92 2.00 56.27
CA SER A 25 -9.78 3.14 56.56
C SER A 25 -9.87 4.03 55.33
N PHE A 26 -11.04 4.07 54.71
CA PHE A 26 -11.38 5.12 53.74
C PHE A 26 -11.89 6.34 54.52
N PRO A 27 -11.29 7.53 54.37
CA PRO A 27 -11.89 8.75 54.89
C PRO A 27 -13.15 9.06 54.08
N ASN A 28 -14.28 8.99 54.78
CA ASN A 28 -15.51 9.69 54.43
C ASN A 28 -15.31 11.21 54.56
N ASP A 29 -16.21 11.98 53.94
CA ASP A 29 -16.32 13.44 53.88
C ASP A 29 -15.51 14.06 52.73
N GLN A 30 -16.05 14.87 51.82
CA GLN A 30 -17.09 15.87 52.03
C GLN A 30 -17.58 16.36 50.66
N PHE A 31 -18.89 16.35 50.41
CA PHE A 31 -19.48 17.10 49.30
C PHE A 31 -19.36 18.59 49.61
N HIS A 32 -18.33 19.24 49.09
CA HIS A 32 -18.25 20.70 49.05
C HIS A 32 -18.59 21.19 47.65
N ASN A 33 -19.76 21.81 47.51
CA ASN A 33 -20.05 22.72 46.41
C ASN A 33 -19.05 23.87 46.46
N PRO A 34 -18.34 24.20 45.37
CA PRO A 34 -17.71 25.50 45.28
C PRO A 34 -18.79 26.55 45.01
N ASP A 35 -18.88 27.45 45.96
CA ASP A 35 -19.64 28.68 45.94
C ASP A 35 -19.43 29.47 44.63
N LEU A 36 -20.53 29.94 44.06
CA LEU A 36 -20.60 30.79 42.89
C LEU A 36 -20.19 32.21 43.29
N SER A 37 -18.89 32.49 43.35
CA SER A 37 -18.44 33.88 43.38
C SER A 37 -17.01 34.00 42.85
N GLY A 38 -16.89 34.46 41.61
CA GLY A 38 -15.57 34.62 41.01
C GLY A 38 -15.60 35.07 39.56
N SER A 39 -15.63 36.39 39.38
CA SER A 39 -14.95 37.11 38.29
C SER A 39 -15.36 36.76 36.85
N GLN A 40 -16.28 37.56 36.30
CA GLN A 40 -16.35 37.76 34.86
C GLN A 40 -15.10 38.55 34.41
N GLN A 41 -14.02 37.83 34.09
CA GLN A 41 -13.03 38.34 33.14
C GLN A 41 -13.10 37.49 31.89
N THR A 42 -13.71 38.08 30.87
CA THR A 42 -13.71 37.65 29.48
C THR A 42 -12.26 37.43 29.06
N SER A 43 -11.84 36.17 29.01
CA SER A 43 -10.61 35.77 28.34
C SER A 43 -10.97 35.68 26.86
N ASP A 44 -10.55 36.66 26.09
CA ASP A 44 -10.71 36.64 24.63
C ASP A 44 -10.13 35.32 24.12
N SER A 45 -11.03 34.48 23.60
CA SER A 45 -10.67 33.26 22.90
C SER A 45 -9.89 33.68 21.65
N VAL A 46 -8.56 33.71 21.77
CA VAL A 46 -7.67 33.65 20.62
C VAL A 46 -8.00 32.33 19.93
N SER A 47 -8.86 32.43 18.91
CA SER A 47 -9.24 31.34 18.03
C SER A 47 -7.99 30.88 17.32
N ASN A 48 -7.30 29.90 17.89
CA ASN A 48 -6.14 29.30 17.26
C ASN A 48 -6.66 28.43 16.10
N PRO A 49 -6.52 28.84 14.83
CA PRO A 49 -7.11 28.11 13.70
C PRO A 49 -6.27 26.88 13.31
N GLY A 50 -5.21 26.56 14.08
CA GLY A 50 -4.22 25.54 13.74
C GLY A 50 -4.67 24.08 13.86
N PHE A 51 -5.85 23.78 14.41
CA PHE A 51 -6.27 22.40 14.69
C PHE A 51 -7.33 21.82 13.73
N LEU A 52 -7.85 22.61 12.78
CA LEU A 52 -8.89 22.16 11.85
C LEU A 52 -8.42 21.97 10.41
N THR A 53 -7.14 22.19 10.10
CA THR A 53 -6.62 21.91 8.76
C THR A 53 -6.18 20.45 8.69
N PRO A 54 -6.81 19.59 7.86
CA PRO A 54 -6.21 18.32 7.50
C PRO A 54 -4.82 18.62 6.94
N ILE A 55 -3.78 18.06 7.55
CA ILE A 55 -2.41 18.14 7.00
C ILE A 55 -2.53 17.78 5.51
N PRO A 56 -2.23 18.72 4.59
CA PRO A 56 -2.30 18.43 3.17
C PRO A 56 -1.48 17.17 2.91
N PRO A 57 -1.99 16.18 2.15
CA PRO A 57 -1.14 15.07 1.74
C PRO A 57 0.13 15.67 1.12
N PRO A 58 1.32 15.15 1.45
CA PRO A 58 2.57 15.71 0.96
C PRO A 58 2.47 15.85 -0.55
N SER A 59 2.51 17.10 -1.03
CA SER A 59 2.33 17.39 -2.44
C SER A 59 3.49 16.75 -3.17
N VAL A 60 3.21 15.70 -3.96
CA VAL A 60 4.27 15.00 -4.71
C VAL A 60 4.92 16.01 -5.65
N PRO A 61 6.24 16.26 -5.53
CA PRO A 61 6.96 17.20 -6.38
C PRO A 61 6.71 16.93 -7.88
N PRO A 62 6.59 17.98 -8.71
CA PRO A 62 6.29 17.84 -10.15
C PRO A 62 7.41 17.13 -10.94
N SER A 63 8.63 17.16 -10.41
CA SER A 63 9.83 16.43 -10.84
C SER A 63 9.74 14.91 -10.69
N LEU A 64 8.89 14.40 -9.78
CA LEU A 64 8.75 12.97 -9.57
C LEU A 64 7.75 12.36 -10.56
N GLU A 65 8.22 11.37 -11.33
CA GLU A 65 7.37 10.67 -12.28
C GLU A 65 6.28 9.91 -11.52
N ARG A 66 5.03 10.22 -11.86
CA ARG A 66 3.88 9.53 -11.30
C ARG A 66 3.39 8.46 -12.26
N VAL A 67 3.20 7.25 -11.73
CA VAL A 67 2.85 6.06 -12.50
C VAL A 67 1.63 5.37 -11.91
N GLY A 68 0.83 4.75 -12.77
CA GLY A 68 -0.24 3.88 -12.31
C GLY A 68 -0.86 3.06 -13.43
N PRO A 69 -1.70 2.07 -13.07
CA PRO A 69 -2.42 1.29 -14.05
C PRO A 69 -3.50 2.18 -14.70
N SER A 70 -3.27 2.52 -15.96
CA SER A 70 -4.20 3.29 -16.80
C SER A 70 -4.34 4.77 -16.39
N ARG A 71 -5.38 5.15 -15.64
CA ARG A 71 -5.82 6.55 -15.44
C ARG A 71 -5.59 7.08 -14.02
N SER A 72 -5.28 6.20 -13.06
CA SER A 72 -5.05 6.61 -11.69
C SER A 72 -3.56 6.84 -11.45
N ILE A 73 -3.20 8.10 -11.24
CA ILE A 73 -1.84 8.56 -10.95
C ILE A 73 -1.57 8.32 -9.45
N GLU A 74 -1.57 7.04 -9.04
CA GLU A 74 -1.57 6.66 -7.62
C GLU A 74 -0.19 6.38 -7.04
N PHE A 75 0.84 6.22 -7.87
CA PHE A 75 2.17 5.87 -7.41
C PHE A 75 3.20 6.86 -7.94
N VAL A 76 4.29 7.00 -7.19
CA VAL A 76 5.46 7.81 -7.51
C VAL A 76 6.60 6.84 -7.79
N LEU A 77 7.29 7.02 -8.90
CA LEU A 77 8.39 6.18 -9.35
C LEU A 77 9.68 6.57 -8.62
N TYR A 78 10.38 5.58 -8.10
CA TYR A 78 11.77 5.76 -7.69
C TYR A 78 12.67 5.52 -8.89
N SER A 79 13.41 6.56 -9.28
CA SER A 79 14.41 6.52 -10.33
C SER A 79 15.77 6.93 -9.77
N ASP A 80 16.86 6.45 -10.37
CA ASP A 80 18.21 6.82 -9.92
C ASP A 80 18.50 8.32 -10.11
N MET A 81 17.87 8.94 -11.11
CA MET A 81 18.02 10.38 -11.42
C MET A 81 17.31 11.28 -10.40
N SER A 82 16.24 10.80 -9.77
CA SER A 82 15.44 11.56 -8.79
C SER A 82 15.45 10.94 -7.39
N LYS A 83 16.44 10.09 -7.10
CA LYS A 83 16.46 9.27 -5.88
C LYS A 83 16.41 10.10 -4.60
N ASP A 84 17.14 11.21 -4.53
CA ASP A 84 17.29 12.00 -3.32
C ASP A 84 16.01 12.79 -3.03
N GLU A 85 15.44 13.40 -4.07
CA GLU A 85 14.15 14.08 -3.99
C GLU A 85 13.00 13.11 -3.68
N PHE A 86 13.01 11.93 -4.29
CA PHE A 86 12.05 10.87 -3.98
C PHE A 86 12.15 10.46 -2.52
N VAL A 87 13.35 10.22 -2.00
CA VAL A 87 13.55 9.80 -0.61
C VAL A 87 13.14 10.90 0.35
N ALA A 88 13.49 12.16 0.07
CA ALA A 88 13.06 13.32 0.85
C ALA A 88 11.53 13.40 0.94
N TRP A 89 10.85 13.41 -0.22
CA TRP A 89 9.38 13.38 -0.27
C TRP A 89 8.81 12.14 0.45
N TRP A 90 9.40 10.97 0.23
CA TRP A 90 8.88 9.73 0.80
C TRP A 90 8.96 9.74 2.33
N LEU A 91 10.01 10.29 2.92
CA LEU A 91 10.16 10.44 4.37
C LEU A 91 9.10 11.35 4.98
N GLU A 92 8.53 12.28 4.19
CA GLU A 92 7.40 13.11 4.62
C GLU A 92 6.05 12.38 4.56
N THR A 93 5.97 11.18 4.00
CA THR A 93 4.71 10.42 3.94
C THR A 93 4.36 9.73 5.26
N LYS A 94 3.08 9.37 5.44
CA LYS A 94 2.64 8.61 6.63
C LYS A 94 3.42 7.31 6.83
N PHE A 95 3.84 6.67 5.73
CA PHE A 95 4.61 5.42 5.76
C PHE A 95 6.11 5.67 6.00
N GLY A 96 6.71 6.59 5.26
CA GLY A 96 8.15 6.88 5.36
C GLY A 96 8.57 7.40 6.73
N ARG A 97 7.71 8.20 7.39
CA ARG A 97 7.95 8.62 8.79
C ARG A 97 8.04 7.47 9.80
N LYS A 98 7.42 6.32 9.50
CA LYS A 98 7.30 5.19 10.44
C LYS A 98 8.25 4.03 10.12
N LYS A 99 8.77 3.95 8.90
CA LYS A 99 9.53 2.81 8.40
C LYS A 99 10.80 3.26 7.73
N ARG A 100 11.89 2.56 8.03
CA ARG A 100 13.16 2.70 7.30
C ARG A 100 13.16 1.69 6.17
N LEU A 101 13.26 2.18 4.92
CA LEU A 101 13.38 1.35 3.74
C LEU A 101 14.61 1.79 2.94
N HIS A 102 15.47 0.82 2.59
CA HIS A 102 16.66 1.09 1.80
C HIS A 102 16.31 1.01 0.30
N TRP A 103 15.90 2.15 -0.28
CA TRP A 103 15.48 2.27 -1.68
C TRP A 103 16.62 1.96 -2.66
N SER A 104 17.83 2.41 -2.36
CA SER A 104 19.06 2.21 -3.15
C SER A 104 19.75 0.86 -2.92
N GLY A 105 19.12 -0.08 -2.22
CA GLY A 105 19.73 -1.37 -1.93
C GLY A 105 19.98 -2.20 -3.19
N ASN A 106 21.16 -2.83 -3.27
CA ASN A 106 21.51 -3.75 -4.35
C ASN A 106 20.50 -4.90 -4.43
N ARG A 107 19.82 -4.99 -5.58
CA ARG A 107 18.78 -5.98 -5.86
C ARG A 107 19.35 -7.08 -6.73
N THR A 108 19.99 -8.04 -6.08
CA THR A 108 20.69 -9.15 -6.77
C THR A 108 19.75 -10.13 -7.45
N ALA A 109 18.48 -10.20 -7.04
CA ALA A 109 17.52 -11.12 -7.63
C ALA A 109 17.12 -10.68 -9.06
N ALA A 110 17.31 -11.57 -10.04
CA ALA A 110 17.05 -11.30 -11.46
C ALA A 110 15.63 -10.82 -11.76
N CYS A 111 14.62 -11.19 -10.95
CA CYS A 111 13.25 -10.74 -11.16
C CYS A 111 13.11 -9.22 -11.20
N TRP A 112 13.98 -8.48 -10.51
CA TRP A 112 13.92 -7.01 -10.45
C TRP A 112 14.11 -6.33 -11.81
N GLN A 113 14.68 -7.00 -12.82
CA GLN A 113 14.76 -6.46 -14.18
C GLN A 113 13.36 -6.16 -14.79
N HIS A 114 12.32 -6.81 -14.27
CA HIS A 114 10.94 -6.67 -14.74
C HIS A 114 10.07 -5.76 -13.86
N PHE A 115 10.63 -5.14 -12.80
CA PHE A 115 9.87 -4.31 -11.88
C PHE A 115 10.55 -2.97 -11.63
N ASP A 116 9.73 -1.94 -11.52
CA ASP A 116 10.13 -0.63 -11.03
C ASP A 116 9.75 -0.46 -9.55
N GLN A 117 10.59 0.27 -8.83
CA GLN A 117 10.28 0.70 -7.47
C GLN A 117 9.29 1.84 -7.48
N VAL A 118 8.27 1.75 -6.63
CA VAL A 118 7.29 2.81 -6.50
C VAL A 118 6.89 3.01 -5.04
N ALA A 119 6.36 4.19 -4.71
CA ALA A 119 5.62 4.42 -3.48
C ALA A 119 4.24 4.98 -3.81
N ASN A 120 3.22 4.60 -3.05
CA ASN A 120 1.89 5.17 -3.21
C ASN A 120 1.89 6.66 -2.87
N ALA A 121 1.35 7.51 -3.75
CA ALA A 121 1.38 8.96 -3.63
C ALA A 121 0.68 9.49 -2.38
N LYS A 122 -0.38 8.82 -1.90
CA LYS A 122 -1.19 9.28 -0.74
C LYS A 122 -0.63 8.76 0.59
N THR A 123 -0.25 7.49 0.61
CA THR A 123 0.13 6.80 1.86
C THR A 123 1.63 6.72 2.05
N GLY A 124 2.39 6.72 0.96
CA GLY A 124 3.81 6.37 0.93
C GLY A 124 4.08 4.87 0.97
N LYS A 125 3.07 4.00 0.89
CA LYS A 125 3.31 2.55 0.97
C LYS A 125 4.22 2.11 -0.19
N PRO A 126 5.38 1.46 0.10
CA PRO A 126 6.32 1.03 -0.94
C PRO A 126 5.74 -0.16 -1.72
N GLY A 127 6.03 -0.20 -3.02
CA GLY A 127 5.60 -1.24 -3.94
C GLY A 127 6.61 -1.53 -5.05
N ALA A 128 6.35 -2.62 -5.77
CA ALA A 128 7.07 -3.01 -6.98
C ALA A 128 6.08 -3.07 -8.16
N LYS A 129 6.20 -2.14 -9.11
CA LYS A 129 5.34 -2.05 -10.30
C LYS A 129 5.92 -2.93 -11.40
N CYS A 130 5.13 -3.89 -11.89
CA CYS A 130 5.53 -4.73 -13.02
C CYS A 130 5.62 -3.89 -14.31
N ARG A 131 6.74 -3.96 -15.02
CA ARG A 131 6.95 -3.26 -16.30
C ARG A 131 6.09 -3.81 -17.43
N GLN A 132 5.65 -5.06 -17.33
CA GLN A 132 4.87 -5.73 -18.37
C GLN A 132 3.37 -5.45 -18.23
N CYS A 133 2.79 -5.78 -17.08
CA CYS A 133 1.35 -5.67 -16.85
C CYS A 133 0.93 -4.45 -16.02
N HIS A 134 1.88 -3.61 -15.61
CA HIS A 134 1.67 -2.41 -14.80
C HIS A 134 1.04 -2.65 -13.41
N LYS A 135 0.88 -3.91 -13.00
CA LYS A 135 0.39 -4.26 -11.67
C LYS A 135 1.43 -3.95 -10.61
N VAL A 136 1.00 -3.28 -9.53
CA VAL A 136 1.83 -3.03 -8.36
C VAL A 136 1.66 -4.15 -7.34
N LEU A 137 2.78 -4.69 -6.86
CA LEU A 137 2.88 -5.67 -5.78
C LEU A 137 3.47 -5.01 -4.53
N ASP A 138 3.28 -5.64 -3.38
CA ASP A 138 3.95 -5.19 -2.14
C ASP A 138 5.47 -5.25 -2.30
N HIS A 139 6.15 -4.23 -1.78
CA HIS A 139 7.61 -4.18 -1.85
C HIS A 139 8.23 -5.32 -1.02
N PRO A 140 9.20 -6.08 -1.57
CA PRO A 140 9.86 -7.19 -0.86
C PRO A 140 10.46 -6.80 0.50
N ALA A 141 11.05 -5.61 0.60
CA ALA A 141 11.58 -5.10 1.88
C ALA A 141 10.51 -4.72 2.92
N ASN A 142 9.23 -4.67 2.53
CA ASN A 142 8.12 -4.43 3.44
C ASN A 142 7.44 -5.73 3.91
N GLY A 143 7.66 -6.85 3.23
CA GLY A 143 7.06 -8.16 3.54
C GLY A 143 8.03 -9.15 4.17
N ARG A 144 7.51 -10.28 4.67
CA ARG A 144 8.32 -11.37 5.26
C ARG A 144 8.90 -12.35 4.22
N TYR A 145 8.45 -12.30 2.97
CA TYR A 145 8.62 -13.37 1.98
C TYR A 145 9.62 -13.06 0.85
N GLY A 146 10.38 -11.97 0.97
CA GLY A 146 11.36 -11.56 -0.04
C GLY A 146 10.75 -11.38 -1.44
N THR A 147 11.49 -11.78 -2.48
CA THR A 147 11.09 -11.62 -3.90
C THR A 147 10.15 -12.72 -4.41
N THR A 148 9.73 -13.66 -3.57
CA THR A 148 8.85 -14.79 -3.94
C THR A 148 7.56 -14.32 -4.61
N ALA A 149 6.97 -13.23 -4.13
CA ALA A 149 5.76 -12.64 -4.71
C ALA A 149 5.98 -12.12 -6.14
N LEU A 150 7.15 -11.54 -6.40
CA LEU A 150 7.53 -11.02 -7.72
C LEU A 150 7.77 -12.19 -8.70
N HIS A 151 8.51 -13.21 -8.28
CA HIS A 151 8.71 -14.42 -9.10
C HIS A 151 7.37 -15.09 -9.46
N ARG A 152 6.52 -15.33 -8.46
CA ARG A 152 5.20 -15.92 -8.66
C ARG A 152 4.33 -15.07 -9.60
N HIS A 153 4.47 -13.74 -9.56
CA HIS A 153 3.75 -12.86 -10.48
C HIS A 153 4.19 -13.05 -11.94
N LEU A 154 5.51 -13.11 -12.20
CA LEU A 154 6.04 -13.33 -13.56
C LEU A 154 5.64 -14.70 -14.15
N ALA A 155 5.45 -15.70 -13.29
CA ALA A 155 4.97 -17.02 -13.69
C ALA A 155 3.48 -17.03 -14.08
N ARG A 156 2.68 -16.05 -13.65
CA ARG A 156 1.23 -16.05 -13.89
C ARG A 156 0.90 -15.75 -15.36
N PRO A 157 -0.07 -16.47 -15.97
CA PRO A 157 -0.52 -16.21 -17.34
C PRO A 157 -1.01 -14.78 -17.56
N THR A 158 -1.59 -14.15 -16.53
CA THR A 158 -2.09 -12.77 -16.61
C THR A 158 -0.98 -11.75 -16.84
N CYS A 159 0.20 -11.95 -16.25
CA CYS A 159 1.37 -11.11 -16.53
C CYS A 159 1.89 -11.39 -17.94
N ARG A 160 2.08 -12.67 -18.31
CA ARG A 160 2.64 -13.07 -19.61
C ARG A 160 1.78 -12.69 -20.83
N LYS A 161 0.46 -12.65 -20.68
CA LYS A 161 -0.46 -12.28 -21.77
C LYS A 161 -0.48 -10.77 -22.04
N SER A 162 -0.17 -9.94 -21.04
CA SER A 162 -0.14 -8.48 -21.19
C SER A 162 0.92 -8.00 -22.19
N THR A 163 1.99 -8.77 -22.39
CA THR A 163 3.06 -8.51 -23.36
C THR A 163 2.66 -8.75 -24.81
N ARG A 164 1.61 -9.55 -25.07
CA ARG A 164 1.17 -9.91 -26.43
C ARG A 164 0.23 -8.89 -27.09
N GLN A 165 -0.25 -7.88 -26.36
CA GLN A 165 -1.34 -6.98 -26.79
C GLN A 165 -0.84 -5.58 -27.18
N LYS A 166 0.33 -5.48 -27.81
CA LYS A 166 0.64 -4.32 -28.68
C LYS A 166 0.76 -4.84 -30.11
N THR A 167 -0.36 -5.24 -30.69
CA THR A 167 -0.45 -5.23 -32.15
C THR A 167 -0.19 -3.79 -32.57
N ASN A 168 0.98 -3.56 -33.18
CA ASN A 168 1.30 -2.27 -33.74
C ASN A 168 0.27 -2.01 -34.84
N ILE A 169 -0.67 -1.09 -34.60
CA ILE A 169 -1.75 -0.76 -35.55
C ILE A 169 -1.16 -0.44 -36.94
N LYS A 170 0.03 0.17 -36.99
CA LYS A 170 0.74 0.42 -38.26
C LYS A 170 1.16 -0.86 -38.96
N GLY A 171 1.63 -1.87 -38.22
CA GLY A 171 1.97 -3.19 -38.79
C GLY A 171 0.76 -3.96 -39.32
N LEU A 172 -0.41 -3.78 -38.68
CA LEU A 172 -1.65 -4.40 -39.14
C LEU A 172 -2.15 -3.76 -40.44
N LEU A 173 -2.07 -2.43 -40.56
CA LEU A 173 -2.44 -1.68 -41.77
C LEU A 173 -1.55 -2.02 -42.98
N ILE A 174 -0.24 -2.21 -42.77
CA ILE A 174 0.71 -2.57 -43.83
C ILE A 174 0.40 -3.97 -44.40
N ASN A 175 0.12 -4.95 -43.52
CA ASN A 175 -0.20 -6.31 -43.97
C ASN A 175 -1.55 -6.40 -44.68
N THR A 176 -2.54 -5.59 -44.30
CA THR A 176 -3.84 -5.56 -45.03
C THR A 176 -3.71 -4.92 -46.40
N ALA A 177 -2.84 -3.93 -46.58
CA ALA A 177 -2.60 -3.29 -47.88
C ALA A 177 -1.85 -4.23 -48.86
N GLN A 178 -0.99 -5.11 -48.37
CA GLN A 178 -0.21 -6.03 -49.19
C GLN A 178 -0.97 -7.29 -49.63
N ASN A 179 -2.10 -7.62 -48.99
CA ASN A 179 -2.89 -8.82 -49.28
C ASN A 179 -4.25 -8.51 -49.95
N ALA A 180 -4.48 -7.28 -50.40
CA ALA A 180 -5.68 -6.94 -51.15
C ALA A 180 -5.62 -7.61 -52.55
N PRO A 181 -6.62 -8.44 -52.94
CA PRO A 181 -6.65 -9.04 -54.27
C PRO A 181 -6.83 -7.95 -55.33
N ALA A 182 -5.78 -7.73 -56.13
CA ALA A 182 -5.77 -6.81 -57.26
C ALA A 182 -6.40 -7.48 -58.48
N THR A 183 -7.72 -7.63 -58.50
CA THR A 183 -8.44 -7.92 -59.75
C THR A 183 -9.78 -7.19 -59.78
N PRO A 184 -9.93 -6.09 -60.53
CA PRO A 184 -11.24 -5.56 -60.84
C PRO A 184 -11.90 -6.49 -61.86
N THR A 185 -12.92 -7.25 -61.44
CA THR A 185 -13.84 -7.90 -62.39
C THR A 185 -14.62 -6.81 -63.12
N PRO A 186 -14.57 -6.74 -64.46
CA PRO A 186 -15.38 -5.80 -65.22
C PRO A 186 -16.86 -6.15 -65.07
N PHE A 187 -17.66 -5.14 -64.72
CA PHE A 187 -19.10 -5.22 -64.58
C PHE A 187 -19.73 -5.16 -65.97
N THR A 188 -20.23 -6.28 -66.46
CA THR A 188 -21.01 -6.36 -67.71
C THR A 188 -22.45 -5.99 -67.39
N GLN A 189 -22.93 -4.84 -67.88
CA GLN A 189 -24.36 -4.55 -67.96
C GLN A 189 -24.88 -5.15 -69.27
N GLU A 190 -25.75 -6.15 -69.15
CA GLU A 190 -26.53 -6.66 -70.27
C GLU A 190 -27.75 -5.73 -70.47
N ALA A 191 -28.01 -5.37 -71.73
CA ALA A 191 -29.08 -4.49 -72.17
C ALA A 191 -30.20 -5.29 -72.84
#